data_AF-A0A9E2N2G4-F1
#
_entry.id   AF-A0A9E2N2G4-F1
#
_cell.length_a   1.000
_cell.length_b   1.000
_cell.length_c   1.000
_cell.angle_alpha   90.00
_cell.angle_beta   90.00
_cell.angle_gamma   90.00
#
_symmetry.space_group_name_H-M   'P 1'
#
loop_
_entity.id
_entity.type
_entity.pdbx_description
1 polymer ?
#
loop_
_entity_poly.entity_id
_entity_poly.type
_entity_poly.pdbx_seq_one_letter_code
_entity_poly.pdbx_strand_id
1 'polypeptide(L)'
;MPETIKMDECRLEFEETEQIHTKIPEVVDSLVRSCGTESCYDHVSPAPLPSREAVVEVIVTARRILFPGYFTGSRIDPVNIGYYLGQETTALFHKVSTQIALAVRHDCFRFEQPCSHCAEQGRDKA
;
A
#
# COMPACT_ATOMS: atom_id res chain seq x y z
N MET A 1 30.34 -35.96 22.45
CA MET A 1 29.52 -36.41 21.30
C MET A 1 28.11 -35.79 21.22
N PRO A 2 27.88 -34.49 21.53
CA PRO A 2 26.59 -33.82 21.26
C PRO A 2 26.57 -32.94 19.98
N GLU A 3 27.73 -32.61 19.40
CA GLU A 3 27.82 -31.70 18.24
C GLU A 3 27.42 -32.35 16.91
N THR A 4 27.68 -33.64 16.72
CA THR A 4 27.30 -34.38 15.50
C THR A 4 25.78 -34.54 15.38
N ILE A 5 25.06 -34.72 16.49
CA ILE A 5 23.60 -34.91 16.51
C ILE A 5 22.88 -33.60 16.08
N LYS A 6 23.32 -32.44 16.59
CA LYS A 6 22.76 -31.14 16.21
C LYS A 6 23.01 -30.77 14.74
N MET A 7 24.15 -31.20 14.19
CA MET A 7 24.51 -30.92 12.81
C MET A 7 23.72 -31.79 11.83
N ASP A 8 23.41 -33.03 12.20
CA ASP A 8 22.52 -33.92 11.45
C ASP A 8 21.05 -33.47 11.53
N GLU A 9 20.56 -33.01 12.70
CA GLU A 9 19.22 -32.43 12.85
C GLU A 9 19.02 -31.19 11.96
N CYS A 10 19.98 -30.25 11.99
CA CYS A 10 19.94 -29.05 11.15
C CYS A 10 19.99 -29.38 9.63
N ARG A 11 20.73 -30.42 9.24
CA ARG A 11 20.78 -30.87 7.84
C ARG A 11 19.47 -31.50 7.38
N LEU A 12 18.82 -32.29 8.24
CA LEU A 12 17.51 -32.88 7.95
C LEU A 12 16.42 -31.81 7.84
N GLU A 13 16.41 -30.81 8.74
CA GLU A 13 15.50 -29.66 8.66
C GLU A 13 15.71 -28.84 7.37
N PHE A 14 16.96 -28.68 6.93
CA PHE A 14 17.28 -28.01 5.66
C PHE A 14 16.76 -28.79 4.45
N GLU A 15 16.98 -30.12 4.42
CA GLU A 15 16.49 -30.99 3.35
C GLU A 15 14.95 -31.03 3.26
N GLU A 16 14.26 -31.00 4.41
CA GLU A 16 12.80 -30.93 4.48
C GLU A 16 12.27 -29.57 4.01
N THR A 17 12.96 -28.48 4.37
CA THR A 17 12.64 -27.12 3.92
C THR A 17 12.79 -27.00 2.40
N GLU A 18 13.90 -27.48 1.84
CA GLU A 18 14.13 -27.50 0.38
C GLU A 18 13.04 -28.29 -0.35
N GLN A 19 12.62 -29.44 0.20
CA GLN A 19 11.52 -30.22 -0.37
C GLN A 19 10.19 -29.44 -0.35
N ILE A 20 9.90 -28.67 0.69
CA ILE A 20 8.70 -27.81 0.72
C ILE A 20 8.81 -26.69 -0.33
N HIS A 21 9.98 -26.05 -0.46
CA HIS A 21 10.20 -24.99 -1.45
C HIS A 21 9.97 -25.47 -2.89
N THR A 22 10.33 -26.71 -3.22
CA THR A 22 10.08 -27.27 -4.55
C THR A 22 8.60 -27.42 -4.89
N LYS A 23 7.70 -27.45 -3.89
CA LYS A 23 6.24 -27.55 -4.09
C LYS A 23 5.57 -26.18 -4.26
N ILE A 24 6.23 -25.08 -3.86
CA ILE A 24 5.66 -23.73 -3.95
C ILE A 24 5.24 -23.37 -5.38
N PRO A 25 6.05 -23.62 -6.44
CA PRO A 25 5.63 -23.31 -7.80
C PRO A 25 4.34 -24.00 -8.22
N GLU A 26 4.14 -25.28 -7.86
CA GLU A 26 2.92 -26.02 -8.18
C GLU A 26 1.69 -25.41 -7.50
N VAL A 27 1.82 -25.02 -6.23
CA VAL A 27 0.76 -24.33 -5.48
C VAL A 27 0.45 -22.97 -6.11
N VAL A 28 1.47 -22.20 -6.47
CA VAL A 28 1.31 -20.90 -7.16
C VAL A 28 0.57 -21.09 -8.48
N ASP A 29 0.97 -22.07 -9.30
CA ASP A 29 0.29 -22.36 -10.56
C ASP A 29 -1.17 -22.77 -10.36
N SER A 30 -1.47 -23.49 -9.29
CA SER A 30 -2.85 -23.84 -8.92
C SER A 30 -3.66 -22.60 -8.51
N LEU A 31 -3.06 -21.69 -7.73
CA LEU A 31 -3.69 -20.44 -7.33
C LEU A 31 -3.97 -19.55 -8.54
N VAL A 32 -2.97 -19.35 -9.42
CA VAL A 32 -3.13 -18.57 -10.66
C VAL A 32 -4.22 -19.16 -11.54
N ARG A 33 -4.26 -20.49 -11.69
CA ARG A 33 -5.33 -21.18 -12.44
C ARG A 33 -6.71 -20.94 -11.82
N SER A 34 -6.81 -20.95 -10.49
CA SER A 34 -8.08 -20.63 -9.80
C SER A 34 -8.53 -19.18 -10.06
N CYS A 35 -7.57 -18.27 -10.25
CA CYS A 35 -7.87 -16.88 -10.59
C CYS A 35 -8.34 -16.64 -12.04
N GLY A 36 -8.22 -17.64 -12.92
CA GLY A 36 -8.74 -17.56 -14.30
C GLY A 36 -10.23 -17.89 -14.44
N THR A 37 -10.96 -18.11 -13.33
CA THR A 37 -12.38 -18.47 -13.32
C THR A 37 -13.27 -17.27 -12.98
N GLU A 38 -14.55 -17.31 -13.36
CA GLU A 38 -15.52 -16.23 -13.07
C GLU A 38 -15.71 -15.94 -11.56
N SER A 39 -15.23 -16.82 -10.67
CA SER A 39 -15.29 -16.64 -9.21
C SER A 39 -14.02 -16.02 -8.60
N CYS A 40 -13.07 -15.53 -9.41
CA CYS A 40 -11.93 -14.81 -8.88
C CYS A 40 -12.28 -13.34 -8.57
N TYR A 41 -12.13 -12.95 -7.30
CA TYR A 41 -12.29 -11.57 -6.86
C TYR A 41 -10.96 -10.80 -6.91
N ASP A 42 -10.34 -10.75 -8.09
CA ASP A 42 -9.10 -9.98 -8.28
C ASP A 42 -9.35 -8.57 -8.83
N HIS A 43 -8.29 -7.76 -8.83
CA HIS A 43 -8.21 -6.53 -9.60
C HIS A 43 -6.85 -6.48 -10.31
N VAL A 44 -6.61 -7.43 -11.21
CA VAL A 44 -5.40 -7.45 -12.05
C VAL A 44 -5.63 -6.54 -13.26
N SER A 45 -5.62 -5.23 -13.02
CA SER A 45 -5.89 -4.20 -14.03
C SER A 45 -4.74 -3.20 -14.14
N PRO A 46 -4.49 -2.62 -15.32
CA PRO A 46 -3.54 -1.51 -15.48
C PRO A 46 -3.95 -0.24 -14.71
N ALA A 47 -5.19 -0.15 -14.24
CA ALA A 47 -5.67 0.95 -13.41
C ALA A 47 -5.54 0.61 -11.91
N PRO A 48 -4.56 1.20 -11.18
CA PRO A 48 -4.42 0.93 -9.76
C PRO A 48 -5.61 1.46 -8.96
N LEU A 49 -6.01 0.70 -7.93
CA LEU A 49 -7.01 1.13 -6.96
C LEU A 49 -6.43 2.16 -5.98
N PRO A 50 -7.28 2.97 -5.35
CA PRO A 50 -6.88 3.73 -4.16
C PRO A 50 -6.28 2.81 -3.09
N SER A 51 -5.20 3.26 -2.46
CA SER A 51 -4.52 2.52 -1.39
C SER A 51 -5.16 2.84 -0.04
N ARG A 52 -5.57 1.79 0.67
CA ARG A 52 -6.09 1.90 2.03
C ARG A 52 -5.05 2.51 2.96
N GLU A 53 -3.80 2.07 2.86
CA GLU A 53 -2.67 2.55 3.67
C GLU A 53 -2.46 4.05 3.43
N ALA A 54 -2.47 4.48 2.17
CA ALA A 54 -2.37 5.90 1.82
C ALA A 54 -3.54 6.73 2.38
N VAL A 55 -4.77 6.21 2.36
CA VAL A 55 -5.93 6.88 2.96
C VAL A 55 -5.79 6.99 4.49
N VAL A 56 -5.28 5.95 5.15
CA VAL A 56 -4.96 6.01 6.59
C VAL A 56 -3.91 7.11 6.86
N GLU A 57 -2.87 7.20 6.03
CA GLU A 57 -1.86 8.25 6.14
C GLU A 57 -2.42 9.66 5.92
N VAL A 58 -3.38 9.83 5.01
CA VAL A 58 -4.12 11.09 4.83
C VAL A 58 -4.78 11.51 6.14
N ILE A 59 -5.49 10.59 6.81
CA ILE A 59 -6.15 10.87 8.09
C ILE A 59 -5.13 11.22 9.18
N VAL A 60 -4.01 10.49 9.25
CA VAL A 60 -2.93 10.78 10.20
C VAL A 60 -2.31 12.15 9.95
N THR A 61 -2.06 12.49 8.68
CA THR A 61 -1.49 13.79 8.27
C THR A 61 -2.47 14.93 8.60
N ALA A 62 -3.77 14.75 8.31
CA ALA A 62 -4.79 15.73 8.66
C ALA A 62 -4.89 15.97 10.18
N ARG A 63 -4.80 14.92 10.99
CA ARG A 63 -4.77 15.04 12.46
C ARG A 63 -3.59 15.85 12.95
N ARG A 64 -2.41 15.71 12.35
CA ARG A 64 -1.21 16.50 12.69
C ARG A 64 -1.39 17.99 12.41
N ILE A 65 -2.12 18.33 11.35
CA ILE A 65 -2.44 19.71 10.97
C ILE A 65 -3.50 20.31 11.90
N LEU A 66 -4.57 19.57 12.18
CA LEU A 66 -5.68 20.03 13.04
C LEU A 66 -5.28 20.14 14.52
N PHE A 67 -4.33 19.31 14.96
CA PHE A 67 -3.89 19.25 16.35
C PHE A 67 -2.34 19.27 16.42
N PRO A 68 -1.71 20.41 16.05
CA PRO A 68 -0.25 20.52 16.04
C PRO A 68 0.31 20.30 17.45
N GLY A 69 1.30 19.41 17.55
CA GLY A 69 1.94 19.03 18.81
C GLY A 69 1.33 17.81 19.51
N TYR A 70 0.16 17.33 19.11
CA TYR A 70 -0.46 16.13 19.71
C TYR A 70 0.02 14.83 19.07
N PHE A 71 0.18 14.83 17.74
CA PHE A 71 0.46 13.62 16.95
C PHE A 71 1.82 13.67 16.25
N THR A 72 2.74 14.46 16.82
CA THR A 72 4.06 14.77 16.25
C THR A 72 5.14 14.22 17.17
N GLY A 73 6.16 13.59 16.61
CA GLY A 73 7.33 13.12 17.39
C GLY A 73 8.32 14.24 17.68
N SER A 74 8.24 15.35 16.94
CA SER A 74 9.07 16.54 17.09
C SER A 74 8.39 17.61 17.94
N ARG A 75 9.19 18.40 18.64
CA ARG A 75 8.73 19.57 19.38
C ARG A 75 8.31 20.66 18.40
N ILE A 76 7.06 21.10 18.52
CA ILE A 76 6.55 22.27 17.81
C ILE A 76 6.57 23.46 18.77
N ASP A 77 7.04 24.59 18.28
CA ASP A 77 7.10 25.85 18.99
C ASP A 77 6.71 27.02 18.06
N PRO A 78 6.46 28.22 18.61
CA PRO A 78 5.99 29.36 17.82
C PRO A 78 6.91 29.77 16.66
N VAL A 79 8.19 29.42 16.68
CA VAL A 79 9.16 29.77 15.64
C VAL A 79 9.07 28.78 14.48
N ASN A 80 8.82 27.50 14.76
CA ASN A 80 8.85 26.44 13.73
C ASN A 80 7.47 26.04 13.17
N ILE A 81 6.38 26.41 13.84
CA ILE A 81 5.03 25.93 13.50
C ILE A 81 4.60 26.25 12.07
N GLY A 82 4.99 27.41 11.53
CA GLY A 82 4.67 27.79 10.16
C GLY A 82 5.28 26.85 9.11
N TYR A 83 6.55 26.49 9.30
CA TYR A 83 7.23 25.53 8.43
C TYR A 83 6.63 24.13 8.55
N TYR A 84 6.34 23.72 9.78
CA TYR A 84 5.71 22.43 10.07
C TYR A 84 4.36 22.29 9.36
N LEU A 85 3.46 23.25 9.55
CA LEU A 85 2.13 23.24 8.94
C LEU A 85 2.22 23.35 7.42
N GLY A 86 3.14 24.14 6.88
CA GLY A 86 3.38 24.22 5.43
C GLY A 86 3.74 22.84 4.85
N GLN A 87 4.72 22.16 5.46
CA GLN A 87 5.15 20.84 5.02
C GLN A 87 4.04 19.78 5.10
N GLU A 88 3.34 19.70 6.24
CA GLU A 88 2.27 18.71 6.42
C GLU A 88 1.08 18.99 5.49
N THR A 89 0.72 20.26 5.27
CA THR A 89 -0.39 20.64 4.39
C THR A 89 -0.07 20.33 2.93
N THR A 90 1.14 20.65 2.46
CA THR A 90 1.58 20.27 1.11
C THR A 90 1.60 18.75 0.94
N ALA A 91 2.11 18.01 1.93
CA ALA A 91 2.11 16.56 1.90
C ALA A 91 0.68 15.98 1.88
N LEU A 92 -0.24 16.57 2.65
CA LEU A 92 -1.65 16.17 2.66
C LEU A 92 -2.28 16.36 1.27
N PHE A 93 -2.11 17.54 0.67
CA PHE A 93 -2.63 17.85 -0.66
C PHE A 93 -2.20 16.81 -1.70
N HIS A 94 -0.90 16.50 -1.77
CA HIS A 94 -0.40 15.51 -2.73
C HIS A 94 -0.99 14.11 -2.49
N LYS A 95 -1.09 13.68 -1.23
CA LYS A 95 -1.66 12.36 -0.90
C LYS A 95 -3.15 12.29 -1.29
N VAL A 96 -3.93 13.29 -0.89
CA VAL A 96 -5.37 13.35 -1.19
C VAL A 96 -5.58 13.41 -2.71
N SER A 97 -4.88 14.31 -3.40
CA SER A 97 -4.99 14.46 -4.85
C SER A 97 -4.68 13.17 -5.59
N THR A 98 -3.65 12.44 -5.18
CA THR A 98 -3.30 11.14 -5.75
C THR A 98 -4.43 10.14 -5.54
N GLN A 99 -4.95 9.99 -4.32
CA GLN A 99 -6.01 9.02 -4.04
C GLN A 99 -7.33 9.34 -4.76
N ILE A 100 -7.69 10.62 -4.87
CA ILE A 100 -8.87 11.05 -5.65
C ILE A 100 -8.65 10.74 -7.14
N ALA A 101 -7.48 11.05 -7.69
CA ALA A 101 -7.18 10.77 -9.10
C ALA A 101 -7.26 9.27 -9.42
N LEU A 102 -6.80 8.41 -8.49
CA LEU A 102 -6.92 6.95 -8.60
C LEU A 102 -8.38 6.49 -8.57
N ALA A 103 -9.19 7.04 -7.66
CA ALA A 103 -10.61 6.72 -7.57
C ALA A 103 -11.36 7.11 -8.85
N VAL A 104 -11.16 8.35 -9.34
CA VAL A 104 -11.78 8.82 -10.60
C VAL A 104 -11.33 7.96 -11.78
N ARG A 105 -10.04 7.63 -11.86
CA ARG A 105 -9.52 6.76 -12.93
C ARG A 105 -10.16 5.38 -12.88
N HIS A 106 -10.26 4.78 -11.68
CA HIS A 106 -10.94 3.50 -11.51
C HIS A 106 -12.38 3.57 -12.03
N ASP A 107 -13.11 4.64 -11.74
CA ASP A 107 -14.48 4.82 -12.24
C ASP A 107 -14.51 4.96 -13.77
N CYS A 108 -13.59 5.71 -14.38
CA CYS A 108 -13.49 5.78 -15.84
C CYS A 108 -13.32 4.38 -16.46
N PHE A 109 -12.45 3.54 -15.91
CA PHE A 109 -12.27 2.16 -16.40
C PHE A 109 -13.49 1.29 -16.14
N ARG A 110 -14.06 1.36 -14.93
CA ARG A 110 -15.22 0.56 -14.53
C ARG A 110 -16.46 0.82 -15.40
N PHE A 111 -16.64 2.07 -15.83
CA PHE A 111 -17.79 2.49 -16.64
C PHE A 111 -17.45 2.67 -18.13
N GLU A 112 -16.26 2.23 -18.57
CA GLU A 112 -15.78 2.35 -19.96
C GLU A 112 -15.86 3.79 -20.53
N GLN A 113 -15.61 4.78 -19.66
CA GLN A 113 -15.67 6.19 -20.02
C GLN A 113 -14.28 6.72 -20.44
N PRO A 114 -14.23 7.70 -21.36
CA PRO A 114 -12.98 8.39 -21.66
C PRO A 114 -12.44 9.10 -20.41
N CYS A 115 -11.12 9.26 -20.34
CA CYS A 115 -10.47 9.95 -19.23
C CYS A 115 -11.00 11.38 -19.10
N SER A 116 -11.58 11.70 -17.94
CA SER A 116 -12.12 13.03 -17.63
C SER A 116 -11.07 13.95 -16.98
N HIS A 117 -9.81 13.86 -17.40
CA HIS A 117 -8.67 14.54 -16.77
C HIS A 117 -8.49 14.16 -15.28
N CYS A 118 -8.44 12.85 -14.98
CA CYS A 118 -8.42 12.32 -13.61
C CYS A 118 -7.40 12.99 -12.67
N ALA A 119 -6.20 13.32 -13.17
CA ALA A 119 -5.15 13.98 -12.38
C ALA A 119 -5.48 15.43 -12.04
N GLU A 120 -6.14 16.15 -12.94
CA GLU A 120 -6.61 17.51 -12.70
C GLU A 120 -7.76 17.52 -11.70
N GLN A 121 -8.76 16.65 -11.91
CA GLN A 121 -9.84 16.48 -10.93
C GLN A 121 -9.33 16.09 -9.55
N GLY A 122 -8.28 15.28 -9.48
CA GLY A 122 -7.62 14.95 -8.22
C GLY A 122 -7.07 16.19 -7.52
N ARG A 123 -6.45 17.12 -8.25
CA ARG A 123 -5.92 18.37 -7.68
C ARG A 123 -7.03 19.35 -7.29
N ASP A 124 -8.05 19.49 -8.11
CA ASP A 124 -9.13 20.47 -7.88
C ASP A 124 -10.03 20.08 -6.69
N LYS A 125 -10.15 18.77 -6.42
CA LYS A 125 -11.00 18.23 -5.34
C LYS A 125 -10.25 17.94 -4.03
N ALA A 126 -8.93 18.13 -4.00
CA ALA A 126 -8.09 17.89 -2.81
C ALA A 126 -8.05 19.10 -1.89
#